data_AF-A0A7H8N810-F1
#
_entry.id   AF-A0A7H8N810-F1
#
_cell.length_a   1.000
_cell.length_b   1.000
_cell.length_c   1.000
_cell.angle_alpha   90.00
_cell.angle_beta   90.00
_cell.angle_gamma   90.00
#
_symmetry.space_group_name_H-M   'P 1'
#
loop_
_entity.id
_entity.type
_entity.pdbx_description
1 polymer ?
#
loop_
_entity_poly.entity_id
_entity_poly.type
_entity_poly.pdbx_seq_one_letter_code
_entity_poly.pdbx_strand_id
1 'polypeptide(L)'
;MFSPAEDTIAIPQKVCDEAISSDALREALPKKGERFREESSHLGTYYGDCRVTAGGERATFSYINNPGNVYPRDQIQKKGIPVSLGGAYGYMAPNHVILLYVPCAIQRSTDRILVHTDTSMSTQDDAEEHGRAKPVKGDKELTLFTGAVARGLTRGPLKCPNADKLPEGPVKIHWP
;
A
#
# COMPACT_ATOMS: atom_id res chain seq x y z
N MET A 1 29.33 -1.88 31.31
CA MET A 1 28.74 -2.26 30.00
C MET A 1 27.27 -1.91 30.06
N PHE A 2 26.86 -0.82 29.44
CA PHE A 2 25.44 -0.52 29.25
C PHE A 2 25.03 -1.24 27.97
N SER A 3 24.27 -2.32 28.09
CA SER A 3 23.49 -2.80 26.94
C SER A 3 22.44 -1.72 26.68
N PRO A 4 22.44 -1.04 25.51
CA PRO A 4 21.27 -0.24 25.17
C PRO A 4 20.10 -1.22 25.14
N ALA A 5 19.07 -0.95 25.93
CA ALA A 5 17.78 -1.57 25.69
C ALA A 5 17.49 -1.33 24.20
N GLU A 6 17.22 -2.39 23.45
CA GLU A 6 16.81 -2.24 22.06
C GLU A 6 15.48 -1.48 22.06
N ASP A 7 15.57 -0.15 21.92
CA ASP A 7 14.44 0.76 22.06
C ASP A 7 13.36 0.32 21.06
N THR A 8 12.23 -0.12 21.64
CA THR A 8 11.06 -0.48 20.85
C THR A 8 10.56 0.78 20.16
N ILE A 9 10.34 0.70 18.85
CA ILE A 9 9.92 1.86 18.08
C ILE A 9 8.48 2.22 18.48
N ALA A 10 8.29 3.43 18.98
CA ALA A 10 6.97 3.99 19.23
C ALA A 10 6.36 4.48 17.91
N ILE A 11 5.43 3.70 17.35
CA ILE A 11 4.64 4.09 16.17
C ILE A 11 3.32 4.71 16.64
N PRO A 12 2.96 5.95 16.24
CA PRO A 12 1.69 6.58 16.58
C PRO A 12 0.49 5.71 16.20
N GLN A 13 -0.59 5.70 16.97
CA GLN A 13 -1.75 4.81 16.74
C GLN A 13 -2.38 4.98 15.34
N LYS A 14 -2.34 6.20 14.81
CA LYS A 14 -2.68 6.50 13.43
C LYS A 14 -1.57 7.32 12.78
N VAL A 15 -1.39 7.13 11.49
CA VAL A 15 -0.40 7.81 10.66
C VAL A 15 -1.03 8.25 9.33
N CYS A 16 -0.29 9.02 8.55
CA CYS A 16 -0.67 9.54 7.24
C CYS A 16 -1.98 10.33 7.33
N ASP A 17 -1.95 11.43 8.10
CA ASP A 17 -3.12 12.26 8.43
C ASP A 17 -4.33 11.44 8.90
N GLU A 18 -4.08 10.53 9.84
CA GLU A 18 -5.06 9.61 10.41
C GLU A 18 -5.65 8.56 9.44
N ALA A 19 -5.14 8.44 8.22
CA ALA A 19 -5.68 7.50 7.25
C ALA A 19 -5.40 6.04 7.63
N ILE A 20 -4.22 5.74 8.17
CA ILE A 20 -3.76 4.35 8.38
C ILE A 20 -3.59 4.06 9.87
N SER A 21 -4.10 2.92 10.33
CA SER A 21 -3.83 2.44 11.68
C SER A 21 -2.44 1.84 11.80
N SER A 22 -1.80 2.02 12.95
CA SER A 22 -0.46 1.47 13.19
C SER A 22 -0.40 -0.05 13.22
N ASP A 23 -1.51 -0.72 13.53
CA ASP A 23 -1.56 -2.19 13.50
C ASP A 23 -1.27 -2.74 12.11
N ALA A 24 -1.72 -2.05 11.06
CA ALA A 24 -1.39 -2.40 9.69
C ALA A 24 0.09 -2.14 9.34
N LEU A 25 0.68 -1.10 9.93
CA LEU A 25 2.09 -0.77 9.74
C LEU A 25 3.04 -1.68 10.51
N ARG A 26 2.64 -2.18 11.68
CA ARG A 26 3.48 -3.04 12.54
C ARG A 26 3.85 -4.36 11.88
N GLU A 27 3.03 -4.83 10.94
CA GLU A 27 3.37 -5.98 10.10
C GLU A 27 4.38 -5.59 9.01
N ALA A 28 4.36 -4.34 8.53
CA ALA A 28 5.20 -3.85 7.43
C ALA A 28 6.46 -3.07 7.87
N LEU A 29 6.66 -2.85 9.17
CA LEU A 29 7.80 -2.13 9.73
C LEU A 29 8.45 -2.92 10.88
N PRO A 30 9.78 -2.84 11.03
CA PRO A 30 10.49 -3.45 12.15
C PRO A 30 10.02 -2.92 13.50
N LYS A 31 10.19 -3.74 14.54
CA LYS A 31 9.86 -3.39 15.92
C LYS A 31 10.96 -2.60 16.64
N LYS A 32 12.17 -2.58 16.09
CA LYS A 32 13.40 -2.05 16.69
C LYS A 32 14.24 -1.33 15.64
N GLY A 33 15.10 -0.40 16.07
CA GLY A 33 16.02 0.35 15.22
C GLY A 33 15.69 1.83 15.19
N GLU A 34 15.86 2.48 14.03
CA GLU A 34 15.62 3.91 13.89
C GLU A 34 14.21 4.33 14.31
N ARG A 35 14.10 5.53 14.90
CA ARG A 35 12.82 6.11 15.32
C ARG A 35 11.86 6.28 14.14
N PHE A 36 10.57 6.21 14.46
CA PHE A 36 9.49 6.49 13.51
C PHE A 36 9.59 7.92 12.94
N ARG A 37 9.37 8.04 11.63
CA ARG A 37 9.20 9.30 10.90
C ARG A 37 8.05 9.16 9.91
N GLU A 38 7.37 10.27 9.65
CA GLU A 38 6.26 10.36 8.72
C GLU A 38 6.40 11.63 7.87
N GLU A 39 6.16 11.49 6.58
CA GLU A 39 6.05 12.57 5.60
C GLU A 39 4.76 12.34 4.82
N SER A 40 3.77 13.23 4.97
CA SER A 40 2.51 13.20 4.22
C SER A 40 2.38 14.45 3.36
N SER A 41 1.69 14.31 2.22
CA SER A 41 1.38 15.44 1.34
C SER A 41 0.03 15.26 0.65
N HIS A 42 -0.75 16.34 0.62
CA HIS A 42 -1.98 16.47 -0.16
C HIS A 42 -3.07 15.38 0.06
N LEU A 43 -3.09 14.71 1.23
CA LEU A 43 -4.11 13.73 1.56
C LEU A 43 -5.52 14.35 1.59
N GLY A 44 -6.49 13.63 1.03
CA GLY A 44 -7.88 14.10 0.87
C GLY A 44 -8.13 14.95 -0.39
N THR A 45 -7.11 15.18 -1.22
CA THR A 45 -7.24 15.91 -2.49
C THR A 45 -7.25 14.97 -3.71
N TYR A 46 -7.11 15.51 -4.92
CA TYR A 46 -7.02 14.75 -6.17
C TYR A 46 -5.85 13.77 -6.19
N TYR A 47 -4.72 14.12 -5.59
CA TYR A 47 -3.55 13.26 -5.44
C TYR A 47 -3.01 13.45 -4.03
N GLY A 48 -2.51 12.39 -3.42
CA GLY A 48 -1.80 12.49 -2.15
C GLY A 48 -0.84 11.35 -1.96
N ASP A 49 0.15 11.55 -1.10
CA ASP A 49 1.15 10.55 -0.77
C ASP A 49 1.52 10.59 0.71
N CYS A 50 2.04 9.46 1.16
CA CYS A 50 2.59 9.32 2.49
C CYS A 50 3.77 8.36 2.47
N ARG A 51 4.79 8.70 3.23
CA ARG A 51 5.95 7.87 3.53
C ARG A 51 6.08 7.75 5.04
N VAL A 52 6.20 6.52 5.51
CA VAL A 52 6.58 6.22 6.88
C VAL A 52 7.90 5.47 6.91
N THR A 53 8.74 5.79 7.88
CA THR A 53 10.07 5.21 8.05
C THR A 53 10.25 4.79 9.50
N ALA A 54 10.72 3.57 9.74
CA ALA A 54 10.98 3.05 11.07
C ALA A 54 11.96 1.87 10.99
N GLY A 55 12.91 1.77 11.92
CA GLY A 55 13.79 0.61 11.99
C GLY A 55 14.75 0.48 10.81
N GLY A 56 14.98 1.54 10.04
CA GLY A 56 15.72 1.52 8.78
C GLY A 56 14.89 1.07 7.57
N GLU A 57 13.63 0.69 7.76
CA GLU A 57 12.69 0.33 6.69
C GLU A 57 11.72 1.47 6.37
N ARG A 58 11.17 1.46 5.16
CA ARG A 58 10.18 2.40 4.66
C ARG A 58 8.95 1.68 4.12
N ALA A 59 7.79 2.27 4.34
CA ALA A 59 6.56 1.95 3.63
C ALA A 59 5.99 3.23 3.04
N THR A 60 5.62 3.21 1.77
CA THR A 60 5.12 4.38 1.05
C THR A 60 3.86 4.07 0.29
N PHE A 61 2.94 5.02 0.25
CA PHE A 61 1.86 5.00 -0.70
C PHE A 61 1.66 6.35 -1.37
N SER A 62 1.09 6.31 -2.56
CA SER A 62 0.46 7.47 -3.19
C SER A 62 -0.86 7.06 -3.82
N TYR A 63 -1.72 8.03 -4.11
CA TYR A 63 -2.95 7.78 -4.82
C TYR A 63 -3.29 8.90 -5.80
N ILE A 64 -4.01 8.55 -6.86
CA ILE A 64 -4.64 9.48 -7.78
C ILE A 64 -6.15 9.19 -7.79
N ASN A 65 -6.95 10.18 -7.42
CA ASN A 65 -8.39 10.16 -7.59
C ASN A 65 -8.72 10.41 -9.06
N ASN A 66 -9.72 9.74 -9.61
CA ASN A 66 -10.08 9.85 -11.02
C ASN A 66 -8.87 9.71 -11.96
N PRO A 67 -8.19 8.54 -11.94
CA PRO A 67 -7.04 8.30 -12.82
C PRO A 67 -7.44 8.24 -14.31
N GLY A 68 -8.73 8.38 -14.67
CA GLY A 68 -9.20 8.24 -16.04
C GLY A 68 -8.75 6.92 -16.68
N ASN A 69 -8.19 7.01 -17.88
CA ASN A 69 -7.57 5.89 -18.61
C ASN A 69 -6.06 5.79 -18.41
N VAL A 70 -5.49 6.43 -17.38
CA VAL A 70 -4.02 6.52 -17.19
C VAL A 70 -3.37 5.13 -17.21
N TYR A 71 -4.12 4.06 -16.86
CA TYR A 71 -3.80 2.72 -17.34
C TYR A 71 -5.08 1.87 -17.54
N PRO A 72 -5.42 1.42 -18.76
CA PRO A 72 -6.55 0.51 -18.98
C PRO A 72 -6.31 -0.86 -18.33
N ARG A 73 -7.36 -1.47 -17.75
CA ARG A 73 -7.27 -2.75 -17.01
C ARG A 73 -6.60 -3.87 -17.82
N ASP A 74 -6.93 -3.96 -19.09
CA ASP A 74 -6.42 -4.96 -20.05
C ASP A 74 -4.94 -4.75 -20.42
N GLN A 75 -4.44 -3.51 -20.33
CA GLN A 75 -3.02 -3.22 -20.50
C GLN A 75 -2.24 -3.44 -19.20
N ILE A 76 -2.85 -3.15 -18.06
CA ILE A 76 -2.25 -3.33 -16.74
C ILE A 76 -1.94 -4.79 -16.44
N GLN A 77 -2.90 -5.67 -16.69
CA GLN A 77 -2.74 -7.10 -16.37
C GLN A 77 -1.65 -7.77 -17.21
N LYS A 78 -1.20 -7.12 -18.29
CA LYS A 78 -0.04 -7.54 -19.10
C LYS A 78 1.30 -7.02 -18.57
N LYS A 79 1.30 -6.07 -17.63
CA LYS A 79 2.51 -5.40 -17.11
C LYS A 79 3.06 -6.01 -15.83
N GLY A 80 2.35 -6.94 -15.21
CA GLY A 80 2.79 -7.60 -13.98
C GLY A 80 1.79 -8.65 -13.48
N ILE A 81 1.99 -9.10 -12.25
CA ILE A 81 1.20 -10.20 -11.67
C ILE A 81 -0.15 -9.64 -11.20
N PRO A 82 -1.30 -10.15 -11.65
CA PRO A 82 -2.59 -9.60 -11.26
C PRO A 82 -2.79 -9.63 -9.74
N VAL A 83 -3.44 -8.61 -9.20
CA VAL A 83 -3.86 -8.59 -7.79
C VAL A 83 -5.31 -8.16 -7.61
N SER A 84 -5.91 -8.49 -6.47
CA SER A 84 -7.28 -8.08 -6.13
C SER A 84 -7.54 -7.92 -4.64
N LEU A 85 -8.52 -7.08 -4.30
CA LEU A 85 -9.07 -6.94 -2.95
C LEU A 85 -10.58 -6.72 -3.05
N GLY A 86 -11.36 -7.81 -2.98
CA GLY A 86 -12.80 -7.76 -3.24
C GLY A 86 -13.08 -7.26 -4.67
N GLY A 87 -13.83 -6.15 -4.79
CA GLY A 87 -14.10 -5.50 -6.08
C GLY A 87 -12.94 -4.66 -6.64
N ALA A 88 -11.90 -4.41 -5.86
CA ALA A 88 -10.69 -3.72 -6.31
C ALA A 88 -9.78 -4.68 -7.09
N TYR A 89 -9.12 -4.16 -8.13
CA TYR A 89 -8.25 -4.94 -9.01
C TYR A 89 -7.00 -4.15 -9.35
N GLY A 90 -5.93 -4.86 -9.70
CA GLY A 90 -4.65 -4.23 -9.96
C GLY A 90 -3.61 -5.20 -10.44
N TYR A 91 -2.35 -4.83 -10.24
CA TYR A 91 -1.20 -5.67 -10.48
C TYR A 91 -0.06 -5.33 -9.52
N MET A 92 0.81 -6.31 -9.31
CA MET A 92 2.13 -6.12 -8.76
C MET A 92 3.12 -5.96 -9.91
N ALA A 93 3.77 -4.82 -9.97
CA ALA A 93 4.80 -4.51 -10.96
C ALA A 93 6.12 -5.25 -10.64
N PRO A 94 7.01 -5.40 -11.65
CA PRO A 94 8.29 -6.10 -11.45
C PRO A 94 9.16 -5.51 -10.33
N ASN A 95 9.06 -4.21 -10.09
CA ASN A 95 9.78 -3.50 -9.02
C ASN A 95 9.10 -3.59 -7.64
N HIS A 96 8.28 -4.63 -7.39
CA HIS A 96 7.58 -4.85 -6.12
C HIS A 96 6.66 -3.72 -5.66
N VAL A 97 6.07 -3.00 -6.61
CA VAL A 97 5.04 -2.00 -6.34
C VAL A 97 3.67 -2.60 -6.63
N ILE A 98 2.72 -2.48 -5.71
CA ILE A 98 1.32 -2.79 -6.01
C ILE A 98 0.61 -1.52 -6.49
N LEU A 99 -0.03 -1.63 -7.65
CA LEU A 99 -0.96 -0.64 -8.18
C LEU A 99 -2.38 -1.22 -8.11
N LEU A 100 -3.26 -0.62 -7.32
CA LEU A 100 -4.60 -1.11 -7.04
C LEU A 100 -5.66 -0.05 -7.39
N TYR A 101 -6.57 -0.38 -8.30
CA TYR A 101 -7.77 0.39 -8.59
C TYR A 101 -8.84 0.03 -7.56
N VAL A 102 -9.22 1.02 -6.76
CA VAL A 102 -10.20 0.86 -5.70
C VAL A 102 -11.47 1.62 -6.07
N PRO A 103 -12.65 0.96 -6.06
CA PRO A 103 -13.92 1.64 -6.27
C PRO A 103 -14.12 2.79 -5.28
N CYS A 104 -14.35 3.99 -5.81
CA CYS A 104 -14.51 5.23 -5.08
C CYS A 104 -15.23 6.27 -5.96
N ALA A 105 -16.56 6.20 -6.02
CA ALA A 105 -17.38 7.08 -6.85
C ALA A 105 -17.70 8.41 -6.14
N ILE A 106 -16.71 9.29 -6.00
CA ILE A 106 -16.88 10.57 -5.28
C ILE A 106 -17.68 11.58 -6.13
N GLN A 107 -17.63 11.54 -7.48
CA GLN A 107 -18.49 12.34 -8.38
C GLN A 107 -18.40 11.91 -9.88
N ARG A 108 -19.32 12.43 -10.69
CA ARG A 108 -19.87 11.95 -12.00
C ARG A 108 -18.95 11.53 -13.17
N SER A 109 -17.62 11.54 -13.08
CA SER A 109 -16.78 11.22 -14.25
C SER A 109 -15.96 9.92 -14.15
N THR A 110 -15.59 9.47 -12.94
CA THR A 110 -15.03 8.12 -12.74
C THR A 110 -15.30 7.58 -11.35
N ASP A 111 -15.31 6.27 -11.25
CA ASP A 111 -15.76 5.49 -10.10
C ASP A 111 -14.60 4.94 -9.26
N ARG A 112 -13.35 5.39 -9.46
CA ARG A 112 -12.15 4.73 -8.91
C ARG A 112 -11.05 5.70 -8.50
N ILE A 113 -10.27 5.26 -7.52
CA ILE A 113 -8.94 5.79 -7.20
C ILE A 113 -7.88 4.76 -7.59
N LEU A 114 -6.71 5.20 -7.98
CA LEU A 114 -5.54 4.35 -8.20
C LEU A 114 -4.59 4.53 -7.02
N VAL A 115 -4.36 3.47 -6.26
CA VAL A 115 -3.43 3.42 -5.12
C VAL A 115 -2.13 2.76 -5.55
N HIS A 116 -1.00 3.37 -5.25
CA HIS A 116 0.34 2.86 -5.46
C HIS A 116 0.98 2.62 -4.09
N THR A 117 1.55 1.45 -3.85
CA THR A 117 2.21 1.12 -2.57
C THR A 117 3.53 0.39 -2.79
N ASP A 118 4.53 0.73 -1.98
CA ASP A 118 5.89 0.19 -2.00
C ASP A 118 6.39 0.03 -0.55
N THR A 119 7.23 -0.98 -0.31
CA THR A 119 7.90 -1.24 0.98
C THR A 119 9.37 -1.59 0.73
N SER A 120 10.31 -1.15 1.56
CA SER A 120 11.72 -1.59 1.42
C SER A 120 11.96 -3.04 1.86
N MET A 121 11.03 -3.64 2.60
CA MET A 121 11.13 -5.04 3.01
C MET A 121 10.95 -6.03 1.84
N SER A 122 10.35 -5.60 0.72
CA SER A 122 10.32 -6.35 -0.52
C SER A 122 11.60 -6.10 -1.30
N THR A 123 12.56 -7.03 -1.19
CA THR A 123 13.86 -6.93 -1.88
C THR A 123 13.72 -7.22 -3.36
N GLN A 124 14.25 -6.32 -4.19
CA GLN A 124 14.24 -6.42 -5.65
C GLN A 124 15.12 -7.57 -6.16
N ASP A 125 16.11 -7.98 -5.37
CA ASP A 125 17.17 -8.94 -5.74
C ASP A 125 16.64 -10.33 -6.14
N ASP A 126 15.46 -10.76 -5.66
CA ASP A 126 14.90 -12.08 -5.99
C ASP A 126 14.03 -12.09 -7.26
N ALA A 127 13.71 -10.93 -7.84
CA ALA A 127 12.73 -10.83 -8.94
C ALA A 127 13.32 -10.66 -10.34
N GLU A 128 14.62 -10.35 -10.48
CA GLU A 128 15.21 -10.06 -11.79
C GLU A 128 15.51 -11.31 -12.63
N GLU A 129 15.60 -12.51 -12.04
CA GLU A 129 16.15 -13.64 -12.79
C GLU A 129 15.10 -14.47 -13.56
N HIS A 130 13.88 -14.66 -13.05
CA HIS A 130 12.89 -15.54 -13.71
C HIS A 130 11.47 -15.02 -13.57
N GLY A 131 10.71 -15.07 -14.68
CA GLY A 131 9.27 -14.81 -14.72
C GLY A 131 8.59 -15.34 -13.45
N ARG A 132 8.15 -14.41 -12.61
CA ARG A 132 7.99 -14.63 -11.17
C ARG A 132 6.79 -15.54 -10.91
N ALA A 133 7.06 -16.79 -10.53
CA ALA A 133 6.05 -17.82 -10.30
C ALA A 133 5.75 -18.07 -8.81
N LYS A 134 6.46 -17.42 -7.89
CA LYS A 134 6.38 -17.69 -6.44
C LYS A 134 6.47 -16.42 -5.59
N PRO A 135 5.86 -16.41 -4.39
CA PRO A 135 6.04 -15.37 -3.39
C PRO A 135 7.50 -15.19 -2.98
N VAL A 136 7.89 -13.96 -2.69
CA VAL A 136 9.20 -13.62 -2.10
C VAL A 136 9.04 -12.90 -0.77
N LYS A 137 10.16 -12.68 -0.09
CA LYS A 137 10.19 -11.94 1.18
C LYS A 137 9.63 -10.53 0.98
N GLY A 138 8.76 -10.10 1.88
CA GLY A 138 8.12 -8.77 1.82
C GLY A 138 6.77 -8.74 1.10
N ASP A 139 6.40 -9.75 0.31
CA ASP A 139 5.10 -9.74 -0.40
C ASP A 139 3.90 -9.76 0.57
N LYS A 140 4.03 -10.46 1.70
CA LYS A 140 2.98 -10.51 2.71
C LYS A 140 2.79 -9.12 3.34
N GLU A 141 3.87 -8.47 3.69
CA GLU A 141 3.91 -7.16 4.31
C GLU A 141 3.35 -6.10 3.36
N LEU A 142 3.80 -6.12 2.10
CA LEU A 142 3.30 -5.27 1.04
C LEU A 142 1.80 -5.45 0.83
N THR A 143 1.31 -6.69 0.68
CA THR A 143 -0.12 -6.95 0.45
C THR A 143 -1.01 -6.57 1.63
N LEU A 144 -0.55 -6.76 2.87
CA LEU A 144 -1.22 -6.29 4.08
C LEU A 144 -1.29 -4.76 4.11
N PHE A 145 -0.15 -4.12 3.86
CA PHE A 145 -0.03 -2.67 3.82
C PHE A 145 -0.95 -2.07 2.74
N THR A 146 -0.92 -2.58 1.51
CA THR A 146 -1.81 -2.12 0.44
C THR A 146 -3.28 -2.25 0.82
N GLY A 147 -3.67 -3.37 1.43
CA GLY A 147 -5.05 -3.57 1.89
C GLY A 147 -5.48 -2.53 2.92
N ALA A 148 -4.61 -2.26 3.89
CA ALA A 148 -4.84 -1.24 4.91
C ALA A 148 -4.89 0.17 4.31
N VAL A 149 -4.01 0.49 3.36
CA VAL A 149 -4.01 1.77 2.64
C VAL A 149 -5.30 1.98 1.88
N ALA A 150 -5.74 0.98 1.11
CA ALA A 150 -7.00 1.05 0.37
C ALA A 150 -8.19 1.33 1.30
N ARG A 151 -8.29 0.61 2.43
CA ARG A 151 -9.37 0.83 3.42
C ARG A 151 -9.24 2.18 4.13
N GLY A 152 -8.02 2.55 4.54
CA GLY A 152 -7.73 3.79 5.23
C GLY A 152 -8.08 5.02 4.41
N LEU A 153 -7.61 5.08 3.17
CA LEU A 153 -7.91 6.16 2.24
C LEU A 153 -9.41 6.27 1.96
N THR A 154 -10.06 5.14 1.66
CA THR A 154 -11.47 5.13 1.27
C THR A 154 -12.42 5.47 2.43
N ARG A 155 -12.12 5.00 3.65
CA ARG A 155 -12.94 5.29 4.85
C ARG A 155 -12.60 6.65 5.48
N GLY A 156 -11.36 7.10 5.36
CA GLY A 156 -10.86 8.34 5.95
C GLY A 156 -10.90 9.52 4.98
N PRO A 157 -9.75 9.97 4.46
CA PRO A 157 -9.62 11.26 3.76
C PRO A 157 -10.48 11.38 2.50
N LEU A 158 -10.74 10.29 1.77
CA LEU A 158 -11.50 10.32 0.51
C LEU A 158 -13.00 10.09 0.70
N LYS A 159 -13.43 9.54 1.85
CA LYS A 159 -14.84 9.27 2.19
C LYS A 159 -15.62 8.61 1.05
N CYS A 160 -15.01 7.60 0.44
CA CYS A 160 -15.58 6.89 -0.71
C CYS A 160 -16.91 6.23 -0.33
N PRO A 161 -17.97 6.34 -1.14
CA PRO A 161 -19.17 5.55 -0.96
C PRO A 161 -18.85 4.06 -1.03
N ASN A 162 -19.46 3.25 -0.16
CA ASN A 162 -19.21 1.80 -0.04
C ASN A 162 -17.81 1.39 0.44
N ALA A 163 -17.06 2.28 1.10
CA ALA A 163 -15.75 1.95 1.67
C ALA A 163 -15.79 0.80 2.72
N ASP A 164 -16.96 0.56 3.30
CA ASP A 164 -17.28 -0.57 4.19
C ASP A 164 -17.27 -1.93 3.45
N LYS A 165 -17.50 -1.93 2.12
CA LYS A 165 -17.54 -3.17 1.32
C LYS A 165 -16.16 -3.68 0.91
N LEU A 166 -15.09 -2.94 1.17
CA LEU A 166 -13.73 -3.46 0.97
C LEU A 166 -13.42 -4.51 2.04
N PRO A 167 -13.06 -5.74 1.64
CA PRO A 167 -12.79 -6.81 2.59
C PRO A 167 -11.56 -6.48 3.45
N GLU A 168 -11.56 -6.99 4.68
CA GLU A 168 -10.40 -6.93 5.56
C GLU A 168 -9.29 -7.88 5.09
N GLY A 169 -8.07 -7.65 5.56
CA GLY A 169 -6.90 -8.49 5.26
C GLY A 169 -6.09 -8.04 4.03
N PRO A 170 -5.19 -8.91 3.56
CA PRO A 170 -4.22 -8.58 2.51
C PRO A 170 -4.85 -8.56 1.12
N VAL A 171 -4.19 -7.83 0.22
CA VAL A 171 -4.39 -7.98 -1.23
C VAL A 171 -4.00 -9.39 -1.66
N LYS A 172 -4.82 -10.03 -2.50
CA LYS A 172 -4.50 -11.33 -3.09
C LYS A 172 -3.66 -11.15 -4.34
N ILE A 173 -2.49 -11.79 -4.38
CA ILE A 173 -1.66 -11.94 -5.59
C ILE A 173 -2.10 -13.19 -6.35
N HIS A 174 -2.32 -13.08 -7.66
CA HIS A 174 -2.71 -14.19 -8.53
C HIS A 174 -1.48 -14.66 -9.32
N TRP A 175 -0.70 -15.53 -8.69
CA TRP A 175 0.48 -16.13 -9.32
C TRP A 175 0.09 -16.91 -10.58
N PRO A 176 0.91 -16.85 -11.65
CA PRO A 176 0.68 -17.58 -12.89
C PRO A 176 0.83 -19.11 -12.73
#